data_AF-A0A819JDN3-F1
#
_entry.id   AF-A0A819JDN3-F1
#
_cell.length_a   1.000
_cell.length_b   1.000
_cell.length_c   1.000
_cell.angle_alpha   90.00
_cell.angle_beta   90.00
_cell.angle_gamma   90.00
#
_symmetry.space_group_name_H-M   'P 1'
#
loop_
_entity.id
_entity.type
_entity.pdbx_description
1 polymer ?
#
loop_
_entity_poly.entity_id
_entity_poly.type
_entity_poly.pdbx_seq_one_letter_code
_entity_poly.pdbx_strand_id
1 'polypeptide(L)' 'GQSMIEQLKILCQKTQMSKVVLTVHKVNTKAIDFYMKKCQFEPDITDPSDEDVDYIILSFTV' A
#
# COMPACT_ATOMS: atom_id res chain seq x y z
N GLY A 1 -11.62 -7.85 1.06
CA GLY A 1 -10.41 -7.03 0.86
C GLY A 1 -10.75 -5.56 0.74
N GLN A 2 -11.30 -5.13 -0.40
CA GLN A 2 -11.44 -3.71 -0.75
C GLN A 2 -12.19 -2.86 0.29
N SER A 3 -13.37 -3.31 0.74
CA SER A 3 -14.15 -2.57 1.75
C SER A 3 -13.38 -2.33 3.06
N MET A 4 -12.50 -3.26 3.47
CA MET A 4 -11.66 -3.09 4.66
C MET A 4 -10.59 -2.01 4.44
N ILE A 5 -10.03 -1.91 3.24
CA ILE A 5 -9.09 -0.85 2.88
C ILE A 5 -9.78 0.52 2.83
N GLU A 6 -11.00 0.58 2.31
CA GLU A 6 -11.80 1.81 2.34
C GLU A 6 -12.10 2.27 3.77
N GLN A 7 -12.47 1.33 4.66
CA GLN A 7 -12.64 1.64 6.09
C GLN A 7 -11.34 2.09 6.76
N LEU A 8 -10.19 1.50 6.41
CA LEU A 8 -8.88 1.93 6.89
C LEU A 8 -8.57 3.37 6.46
N LYS A 9 -8.82 3.72 5.19
CA LYS A 9 -8.63 5.09 4.69
C LYS A 9 -9.52 6.10 5.44
N ILE A 10 -10.78 5.76 5.69
CA ILE A 10 -11.70 6.59 6.49
C ILE A 10 -11.16 6.78 7.91
N LEU A 11 -10.64 5.71 8.53
CA LEU A 11 -10.06 5.80 9.86
C LEU A 11 -8.86 6.75 9.88
N CYS A 12 -7.96 6.64 8.90
CA CYS A 12 -6.80 7.51 8.76
C CYS A 12 -7.18 8.99 8.60
N GLN A 13 -8.23 9.30 7.84
CA GLN A 13 -8.76 10.67 7.74
C GLN A 13 -9.22 11.20 9.09
N LYS A 14 -9.95 10.38 9.86
CA LYS A 14 -10.46 10.75 11.19
C LYS A 14 -9.36 10.95 12.23
N THR A 15 -8.25 10.22 12.10
CA THR A 15 -7.13 10.28 13.05
C THR A 15 -6.00 11.20 12.59
N GLN A 16 -6.21 11.98 11.51
CA GLN A 16 -5.23 12.92 10.95
C GLN A 16 -3.90 12.24 10.55
N MET A 17 -3.98 10.99 10.10
CA MET A 17 -2.83 10.30 9.51
C MET A 17 -2.59 10.84 8.09
N SER A 18 -1.33 11.08 7.76
CA SER A 18 -0.95 11.63 6.45
C SER A 18 -0.94 10.59 5.33
N LYS A 19 -0.65 9.33 5.65
CA LYS A 19 -0.63 8.23 4.67
C LYS A 19 -0.86 6.88 5.32
N VAL A 20 -1.29 5.92 4.52
CA VAL A 20 -1.27 4.48 4.81
C VAL A 20 -0.05 3.88 4.12
N VAL A 21 0.78 3.10 4.83
CA VAL A 21 1.93 2.39 4.27
C VAL A 21 1.76 0.90 4.49
N LEU A 22 2.12 0.09 3.49
CA LEU A 22 2.11 -1.36 3.58
C LEU A 22 3.28 -1.98 2.80
N THR A 23 3.63 -3.21 3.16
CA THR A 23 4.67 -4.00 2.51
C THR A 23 4.05 -5.26 1.94
N VAL A 24 4.39 -5.61 0.70
CA VAL A 24 3.88 -6.81 0.03
C VAL A 24 5.02 -7.54 -0.66
N HIS A 25 5.07 -8.87 -0.54
CA HIS A 25 6.07 -9.67 -1.24
C HIS A 25 5.89 -9.57 -2.77
N LYS A 26 6.99 -9.38 -3.51
CA LYS A 26 7.05 -9.30 -4.98
C LYS A 26 6.43 -10.51 -5.67
N VAL A 27 6.54 -11.70 -5.05
CA VAL A 27 5.93 -12.94 -5.56
C VAL A 27 4.40 -12.95 -5.50
N ASN A 28 3.78 -12.12 -4.64
CA ASN A 28 2.34 -12.04 -4.50
C ASN A 28 1.73 -11.01 -5.47
N THR A 29 1.84 -11.30 -6.77
CA THR A 29 1.36 -10.42 -7.85
C THR A 29 -0.12 -10.08 -7.73
N LYS A 30 -0.95 -10.99 -7.20
CA LYS A 30 -2.37 -10.75 -6.94
C LYS A 30 -2.61 -9.66 -5.90
N ALA A 31 -1.82 -9.66 -4.82
CA ALA A 31 -1.92 -8.63 -3.78
C ALA A 31 -1.40 -7.28 -4.30
N ILE A 32 -0.29 -7.28 -5.04
CA ILE A 32 0.25 -6.07 -5.69
C ILE A 32 -0.81 -5.45 -6.60
N ASP A 33 -1.40 -6.23 -7.50
CA ASP A 33 -2.47 -5.77 -8.39
C ASP A 33 -3.69 -5.28 -7.62
N PHE A 34 -4.06 -5.95 -6.52
CA PHE A 34 -5.14 -5.52 -5.66
C PHE A 34 -4.85 -4.14 -5.05
N TYR A 35 -3.69 -3.94 -4.42
CA TYR A 35 -3.36 -2.67 -3.76
C TYR A 35 -3.18 -1.53 -4.76
N MET A 36 -2.43 -1.76 -5.85
CA MET A 36 -2.12 -0.72 -6.82
C MET A 36 -3.32 -0.40 -7.72
N LYS A 37 -3.92 -1.41 -8.37
CA LYS A 37 -4.95 -1.18 -9.39
C LYS A 37 -6.34 -0.96 -8.79
N LYS A 38 -6.69 -1.69 -7.72
CA LYS A 38 -8.03 -1.59 -7.12
C LYS A 38 -8.08 -0.61 -5.96
N CYS A 39 -7.03 -0.54 -5.15
CA CYS A 39 -7.00 0.34 -3.97
C CYS A 39 -6.20 1.63 -4.17
N GLN A 40 -5.64 1.87 -5.37
CA GLN A 40 -4.94 3.10 -5.74
C GLN A 40 -3.71 3.40 -4.88
N PHE A 41 -3.04 2.37 -4.37
CA PHE A 41 -1.74 2.54 -3.71
C PHE A 41 -0.64 2.71 -4.76
N GLU A 42 0.40 3.44 -4.40
CA GLU A 42 1.57 3.72 -5.24
C GLU A 42 2.85 3.29 -4.53
N PRO A 43 3.98 3.04 -5.23
CA PRO A 43 5.25 2.80 -4.58
C PRO A 43 5.59 3.93 -3.59
N ASP A 44 5.92 3.60 -2.35
CA ASP A 44 6.33 4.60 -1.37
C ASP A 44 7.76 5.08 -1.67
N ILE A 45 8.08 6.32 -1.29
CA ILE A 45 9.44 6.87 -1.40
C ILE A 45 10.46 6.07 -0.59
N THR A 46 10.02 5.30 0.40
CA THR A 46 10.87 4.45 1.23
C THR A 46 11.04 3.04 0.66
N ASP A 47 10.46 2.73 -0.50
CA ASP A 47 10.68 1.45 -1.19
C ASP A 47 12.18 1.29 -1.53
N PRO A 48 12.84 0.18 -1.13
CA PRO A 48 14.26 0.01 -1.39
C PRO A 48 14.54 -0.13 -2.88
N SER A 49 15.60 0.53 -3.35
CA SER A 49 16.11 0.38 -4.73
C SER A 49 16.88 -0.93 -4.97
N ASP A 50 17.03 -1.75 -3.94
CA ASP A 50 17.77 -3.01 -3.99
C ASP A 50 16.92 -4.11 -4.66
N GLU A 51 17.43 -4.68 -5.75
CA GLU A 51 16.76 -5.73 -6.50
C GLU A 51 16.72 -7.07 -5.76
N ASP A 52 17.63 -7.29 -4.81
CA ASP A 52 17.73 -8.52 -4.01
C ASP A 52 16.63 -8.63 -2.94
N VAL A 53 15.88 -7.55 -2.72
CA VAL A 53 14.76 -7.50 -1.78
C VAL A 53 13.52 -8.16 -2.38
N ASP A 54 12.84 -9.01 -1.63
CA ASP A 54 11.70 -9.80 -2.08
C ASP A 54 10.32 -9.15 -1.83
N TYR A 55 10.30 -7.89 -1.40
CA TYR A 55 9.10 -7.11 -1.12
C TYR A 55 9.10 -5.74 -1.82
N ILE A 56 7.93 -5.12 -1.89
CA ILE A 56 7.72 -3.74 -2.30
C ILE A 56 6.91 -3.01 -1.23
N ILE A 57 7.27 -1.76 -0.95
CA ILE A 57 6.56 -0.86 -0.06
C ILE A 57 5.64 0.02 -0.90
N LEU A 58 4.35 0.01 -0.56
CA LEU A 58 3.33 0.83 -1.19
C LEU A 58 2.71 1.80 -0.18
N SER A 59 2.18 2.92 -0.66
CA SER A 59 1.48 3.90 0.16
C SER A 59 0.27 4.51 -0.52
N PHE A 60 -0.62 5.07 0.31
CA PHE A 60 -1.75 5.89 -0.11
C PHE A 60 -1.79 7.14 0.76
N THR A 61 -1.59 8.31 0.14
CA THR A 61 -1.72 9.61 0.81
C THR A 61 -3.21 9.94 0.99
N VAL A 62 -3.57 10.35 2.21
CA VAL A 62 -4.95 10.45 2.68
C VAL A 62 -5.54 11.84 2.49
#